data_AF-A0A847DH05-F1
#
_entry.id   AF-A0A847DH05-F1
#
_cell.length_a   1.000
_cell.length_b   1.000
_cell.length_c   1.000
_cell.angle_alpha   90.00
_cell.angle_beta   90.00
_cell.angle_gamma   90.00
#
_symmetry.space_group_name_H-M   'P 1'
#
loop_
_entity.id
_entity.type
_entity.pdbx_description
1 polymer ?
#
loop_
_entity_poly.entity_id
_entity_poly.type
_entity_poly.pdbx_seq_one_letter_code
_entity_poly.pdbx_strand_id
1 'polypeptide(L)'
;MSIDDNQYIKGIMETGFGLEYTVSKSLLQNGWTVINNKYYIDDVQGAAREIDILAYKVALKKGILIYTVLIISCKKSSENAWALLTKEKKQNDPNIDWNPVTIWSNEKIIKLMLENYEWKSEYVNSSEKLDDLLFSPRKHIFAFQELSKKNGKPQNDKAIFNSVVSSMKSQNYEIESLVKRKKENSFYNFNLVSVVDGPLLRIDYDDIEPNIEHISTDIYVGSYIINRKETLSRVHFITAKAFESCLPTYDMLHYHNIKQAFSIYKKYFIDCIKDEKKIELLLTEFNKSVRWEIYKVLRDQRNYKQIKDVTRIFWDSEKDRAAIIVDGVWEAEDLKALNYSIELGVVIKDALKKIYQYEGAIFFDYDIPF
;
A
#
# COMPACT_ATOMS: atom_id res chain seq x y z
N MET A 1 48.34 25.69 -15.06
CA MET A 1 47.49 25.22 -16.18
C MET A 1 46.08 25.08 -15.62
N SER A 2 45.10 25.78 -16.17
CA SER A 2 43.70 25.54 -15.83
C SER A 2 43.27 24.20 -16.43
N ILE A 3 42.55 23.40 -15.66
CA ILE A 3 41.89 22.20 -16.19
C ILE A 3 40.89 22.67 -17.25
N ASP A 4 40.87 22.01 -18.41
CA ASP A 4 39.89 22.24 -19.47
C ASP A 4 38.49 21.89 -18.96
N ASP A 5 37.52 22.78 -19.18
CA ASP A 5 36.12 22.59 -18.76
C ASP A 5 35.54 21.25 -19.23
N ASN A 6 36.00 20.73 -20.38
CA ASN A 6 35.59 19.41 -20.87
C ASN A 6 36.02 18.25 -19.96
N GLN A 7 37.11 18.39 -19.20
CA GLN A 7 37.54 17.38 -18.23
C GLN A 7 36.60 17.33 -17.03
N TYR A 8 36.08 18.48 -16.58
CA TYR A 8 35.05 18.51 -15.54
C TYR A 8 33.76 17.84 -16.01
N ILE A 9 33.33 18.10 -17.26
CA ILE A 9 32.14 17.45 -17.85
C ILE A 9 32.33 15.93 -17.91
N LYS A 10 33.50 15.45 -18.36
CA LYS A 10 33.80 14.00 -18.38
C LYS A 10 33.76 13.39 -16.98
N GLY A 11 34.37 14.05 -15.99
CA GLY A 11 34.36 13.59 -14.61
C GLY A 11 32.95 13.49 -14.03
N ILE A 12 32.09 14.50 -14.27
CA ILE A 12 30.68 14.44 -13.83
C ILE A 12 29.93 13.32 -14.56
N MET A 13 30.17 13.13 -15.85
CA MET A 13 29.55 12.05 -16.62
C MET A 13 29.99 10.67 -16.14
N GLU A 14 31.13 10.55 -15.44
CA GLU A 14 31.57 9.32 -14.78
C GLU A 14 30.78 8.98 -13.51
N THR A 15 30.17 9.98 -12.86
CA THR A 15 29.35 9.81 -11.64
C THR A 15 27.95 9.22 -11.93
N GLY A 16 27.18 8.95 -10.87
CA GLY A 16 25.78 8.55 -10.95
C GLY A 16 24.80 9.67 -11.33
N PHE A 17 25.20 10.94 -11.18
CA PHE A 17 24.29 12.09 -11.37
C PHE A 17 23.73 12.21 -12.79
N GLY A 18 24.49 11.81 -13.81
CA GLY A 18 24.00 11.79 -15.19
C GLY A 18 22.84 10.81 -15.41
N LEU A 19 22.89 9.66 -14.74
CA LEU A 19 21.82 8.67 -14.76
C LEU A 19 20.59 9.20 -14.02
N GLU A 20 20.78 9.75 -12.81
CA GLU A 20 19.69 10.33 -12.01
C GLU A 20 18.96 11.44 -12.78
N TYR A 21 19.70 12.35 -13.41
CA TYR A 21 19.11 13.41 -14.24
C TYR A 21 18.28 12.84 -15.40
N THR A 22 18.79 11.83 -16.10
CA THR A 22 18.10 11.22 -17.25
C THR A 22 16.80 10.53 -16.82
N VAL A 23 16.84 9.79 -15.71
CA VAL A 23 15.67 9.13 -15.11
C VAL A 23 14.64 10.15 -14.65
N SER A 24 15.06 11.19 -13.90
CA SER A 24 14.19 12.28 -13.47
C SER A 24 13.53 13.01 -14.65
N LYS A 25 14.29 13.30 -15.70
CA LYS A 25 13.78 13.96 -16.91
C LYS A 25 12.71 13.11 -17.59
N SER A 26 12.96 11.81 -17.76
CA SER A 26 12.00 10.89 -18.37
C SER A 26 10.70 10.80 -17.56
N LEU A 27 10.80 10.75 -16.23
CA LEU A 27 9.64 10.78 -15.32
C LEU A 27 8.82 12.07 -15.47
N LEU A 28 9.46 13.24 -15.41
CA LEU A 28 8.81 14.54 -15.57
C LEU A 28 8.08 14.65 -16.91
N GLN A 29 8.71 14.18 -18.00
CA GLN A 29 8.11 14.14 -19.33
C GLN A 29 6.87 13.23 -19.41
N ASN A 30 6.76 12.24 -18.53
CA ASN A 30 5.63 11.32 -18.43
C ASN A 30 4.63 11.69 -17.31
N GLY A 31 4.66 12.95 -16.85
CA GLY A 31 3.69 13.50 -15.91
C GLY A 31 3.85 13.01 -14.47
N TRP A 32 5.04 12.54 -14.10
CA TRP A 32 5.38 12.26 -12.71
C TRP A 32 5.93 13.51 -12.06
N THR A 33 5.58 13.72 -10.79
CA THR A 33 6.28 14.71 -9.97
C THR A 33 7.49 14.04 -9.34
N VAL A 34 8.64 14.71 -9.37
CA VAL A 34 9.94 14.16 -8.97
C VAL A 34 10.57 14.99 -7.86
N ILE A 35 11.11 14.32 -6.85
CA ILE A 35 11.99 14.87 -5.83
C ILE A 35 13.32 14.12 -5.92
N ASN A 36 14.39 14.84 -6.24
CA ASN A 36 15.75 14.31 -6.25
C ASN A 36 16.40 14.46 -4.87
N ASN A 37 17.30 13.54 -4.54
CA ASN A 37 18.29 13.66 -3.47
C ASN A 37 17.66 13.98 -2.11
N LYS A 38 16.58 13.27 -1.78
CA LYS A 38 15.86 13.48 -0.52
C LYS A 38 16.63 12.84 0.63
N TYR A 39 17.11 13.67 1.56
CA TYR A 39 17.79 13.20 2.75
C TYR A 39 16.82 12.77 3.85
N TYR A 40 17.19 11.71 4.57
CA TYR A 40 16.50 11.26 5.78
C TYR A 40 17.50 10.66 6.78
N ILE A 41 17.08 10.56 8.04
CA ILE A 41 17.85 9.86 9.08
C ILE A 41 17.31 8.44 9.19
N ASP A 42 18.19 7.46 9.08
CA ASP A 42 17.86 6.06 9.35
C ASP A 42 17.72 5.87 10.86
N ASP A 43 16.49 5.80 11.36
CA ASP A 43 16.20 5.69 12.80
C ASP A 43 16.83 4.44 13.45
N VAL A 44 17.23 3.42 12.67
CA VAL A 44 17.93 2.23 13.18
C VAL A 44 19.43 2.49 13.40
N GLN A 45 20.06 3.25 12.51
CA GLN A 45 21.51 3.44 12.49
C GLN A 45 21.97 4.85 12.89
N GLY A 46 21.03 5.80 13.01
CA GLY A 46 21.31 7.22 13.24
C GLY A 46 22.06 7.90 12.09
N ALA A 47 22.19 7.24 10.94
CA ALA A 47 22.98 7.71 9.81
C ALA A 47 22.11 8.48 8.82
N ALA A 48 22.64 9.59 8.29
CA ALA A 48 22.04 10.28 7.16
C ALA A 48 22.09 9.38 5.92
N ARG A 49 20.95 9.25 5.25
CA ARG A 49 20.78 8.53 4.00
C ARG A 49 20.10 9.42 2.98
N GLU A 50 20.26 9.06 1.72
CA GLU A 50 19.71 9.78 0.59
C GLU A 50 18.84 8.83 -0.23
N ILE A 51 17.69 9.33 -0.67
CA ILE A 51 16.88 8.72 -1.71
C ILE A 51 17.26 9.41 -3.02
N ASP A 52 17.88 8.66 -3.93
CA ASP A 52 18.33 9.19 -5.23
C ASP A 52 17.15 9.90 -5.94
N ILE A 53 16.03 9.17 -6.14
CA ILE A 53 14.81 9.74 -6.74
C ILE A 53 13.56 9.21 -6.04
N LEU A 54 12.69 10.12 -5.62
CA LEU A 54 11.33 9.85 -5.18
C LEU A 54 10.34 10.46 -6.19
N ALA A 55 9.56 9.62 -6.87
CA ALA A 55 8.58 10.06 -7.84
C ALA A 55 7.16 9.68 -7.43
N TYR A 56 6.19 10.54 -7.74
CA TYR A 56 4.79 10.30 -7.45
C TYR A 56 3.88 10.71 -8.60
N LYS A 57 2.84 9.89 -8.81
CA LYS A 57 1.68 10.20 -9.64
C LYS A 57 0.44 10.20 -8.75
N VAL A 58 -0.42 11.21 -8.91
CA VAL A 58 -1.51 11.49 -7.96
C VAL A 58 -2.82 11.69 -8.70
N ALA A 59 -3.90 11.12 -8.16
CA ALA A 59 -5.26 11.40 -8.58
C ALA A 59 -6.16 11.66 -7.37
N LEU A 60 -7.06 12.63 -7.48
CA LEU A 60 -8.14 12.84 -6.51
C LEU A 60 -9.40 12.14 -7.02
N LYS A 61 -9.99 11.25 -6.22
CA LYS A 61 -11.27 10.62 -6.55
C LYS A 61 -12.12 10.51 -5.28
N LYS A 62 -13.36 10.99 -5.33
CA LYS A 62 -14.30 10.96 -4.20
C LYS A 62 -13.69 11.41 -2.85
N GLY A 63 -12.86 12.45 -2.87
CA GLY A 63 -12.22 12.98 -1.65
C GLY A 63 -11.02 12.19 -1.12
N ILE A 64 -10.54 11.17 -1.85
CA ILE A 64 -9.35 10.38 -1.51
C ILE A 64 -8.25 10.69 -2.53
N LEU A 65 -7.08 11.09 -2.05
CA LEU A 65 -5.87 11.26 -2.87
C LEU A 65 -5.16 9.91 -3.03
N ILE A 66 -5.05 9.43 -4.27
CA ILE A 66 -4.44 8.14 -4.60
C ILE A 66 -3.08 8.40 -5.20
N TYR A 67 -2.04 7.89 -4.55
CA TYR A 67 -0.65 8.04 -4.90
C TYR A 67 -0.07 6.70 -5.38
N THR A 68 0.60 6.74 -6.52
CA THR A 68 1.55 5.70 -6.90
C THR A 68 2.95 6.29 -6.74
N VAL A 69 3.76 5.64 -5.92
CA VAL A 69 5.09 6.12 -5.53
C VAL A 69 6.15 5.19 -6.09
N LEU A 70 7.16 5.77 -6.74
CA LEU A 70 8.39 5.09 -7.13
C LEU A 70 9.53 5.61 -6.25
N ILE A 71 10.19 4.68 -5.56
CA ILE A 71 11.46 4.92 -4.87
C ILE A 71 12.52 4.29 -5.75
N ILE A 72 13.33 5.15 -6.38
CA ILE A 72 14.24 4.73 -7.43
C ILE A 72 15.66 4.93 -6.94
N SER A 73 16.43 3.85 -6.93
CA SER A 73 17.87 3.92 -6.76
C SER A 73 18.56 3.84 -8.12
N CYS A 74 19.46 4.79 -8.39
CA CYS A 74 20.27 4.82 -9.60
C CYS A 74 21.67 4.29 -9.28
N LYS A 75 22.13 3.30 -10.05
CA LYS A 75 23.48 2.74 -9.89
C LYS A 75 24.17 2.66 -11.24
N LYS A 76 25.33 3.30 -11.32
CA LYS A 76 26.21 3.19 -12.47
C LYS A 76 27.19 2.05 -12.25
N SER A 77 27.28 1.14 -13.22
CA SER A 77 28.25 0.05 -13.20
C SER A 77 29.04 0.03 -14.51
N SER A 78 30.13 0.81 -14.54
CA SER A 78 30.98 0.95 -15.72
C SER A 78 31.83 -0.30 -15.97
N GLU A 79 32.36 -0.92 -14.92
CA GLU A 79 33.30 -2.03 -15.02
C GLU A 79 32.69 -3.41 -14.81
N ASN A 80 31.50 -3.49 -14.21
CA ASN A 80 30.85 -4.76 -13.86
C ASN A 80 29.47 -4.92 -14.52
N ALA A 81 29.09 -6.17 -14.75
CA ALA A 81 27.71 -6.57 -15.03
C ALA A 81 27.05 -6.98 -13.71
N TRP A 82 25.76 -6.71 -13.56
CA TRP A 82 24.97 -7.21 -12.45
C TRP A 82 24.37 -8.55 -12.85
N ALA A 83 24.72 -9.61 -12.13
CA ALA A 83 24.16 -10.94 -12.33
C ALA A 83 23.13 -11.25 -11.25
N LEU A 84 21.92 -11.62 -11.68
CA LEU A 84 20.83 -12.11 -10.85
C LEU A 84 20.85 -13.64 -10.96
N LEU A 85 21.22 -14.33 -9.88
CA LEU A 85 21.28 -15.78 -9.84
C LEU A 85 19.87 -16.32 -9.53
N THR A 86 19.31 -17.13 -10.42
CA THR A 86 17.92 -17.55 -10.33
C THR A 86 17.71 -19.04 -10.40
N LYS A 87 16.55 -19.48 -9.90
CA LYS A 87 16.04 -20.84 -9.97
C LYS A 87 14.52 -20.82 -10.13
N GLU A 88 13.94 -21.97 -10.42
CA GLU A 88 12.49 -22.12 -10.48
C GLU A 88 11.82 -21.67 -9.18
N LYS A 89 10.76 -20.88 -9.33
CA LYS A 89 9.97 -20.44 -8.18
C LYS A 89 9.06 -21.57 -7.72
N LYS A 90 9.05 -21.82 -6.41
CA LYS A 90 8.08 -22.73 -5.80
C LYS A 90 6.83 -21.92 -5.42
N GLN A 91 5.81 -21.96 -6.27
CA GLN A 91 4.61 -21.13 -6.10
C GLN A 91 3.93 -21.28 -4.72
N ASN A 92 3.99 -22.49 -4.15
CA ASN A 92 3.39 -22.82 -2.85
C ASN A 92 4.42 -22.83 -1.70
N ASP A 93 5.50 -22.03 -1.78
CA ASP A 93 6.44 -21.88 -0.67
C ASP A 93 5.79 -21.05 0.46
N PRO A 94 5.56 -21.61 1.65
CA PRO A 94 4.92 -20.88 2.74
C PRO A 94 5.80 -19.77 3.33
N ASN A 95 7.09 -19.72 2.97
CA ASN A 95 8.05 -18.74 3.52
C ASN A 95 8.24 -17.51 2.61
N ILE A 96 7.61 -17.48 1.43
CA ILE A 96 7.79 -16.39 0.46
C ILE A 96 6.43 -15.86 0.01
N ASP A 97 6.18 -14.58 0.30
CA ASP A 97 5.13 -13.82 -0.40
C ASP A 97 5.66 -13.41 -1.77
N TRP A 98 5.27 -14.15 -2.82
CA TRP A 98 5.72 -13.88 -4.19
C TRP A 98 5.18 -12.55 -4.76
N ASN A 99 4.11 -12.02 -4.18
CA ASN A 99 3.41 -10.85 -4.71
C ASN A 99 3.31 -9.76 -3.62
N PRO A 100 4.43 -9.29 -3.04
CA PRO A 100 4.36 -8.32 -1.97
C PRO A 100 3.87 -6.98 -2.52
N VAL A 101 2.80 -6.46 -1.91
CA VAL A 101 2.21 -5.16 -2.25
C VAL A 101 2.24 -4.26 -1.02
N THR A 102 2.99 -3.16 -1.10
CA THR A 102 3.07 -2.19 -0.02
C THR A 102 2.07 -1.06 -0.24
N ILE A 103 1.02 -1.03 0.58
CA ILE A 103 0.03 0.05 0.60
C ILE A 103 -0.05 0.66 2.00
N TRP A 104 -0.21 1.98 2.04
CA TRP A 104 -0.54 2.74 3.24
C TRP A 104 -1.77 3.61 3.00
N SER A 105 -2.63 3.76 4.00
CA SER A 105 -3.78 4.66 3.96
C SER A 105 -4.06 5.28 5.32
N ASN A 106 -4.47 6.54 5.34
CA ASN A 106 -5.08 7.19 6.51
C ASN A 106 -6.60 7.38 6.37
N GLU A 107 -7.19 7.01 5.22
CA GLU A 107 -8.64 6.94 5.10
C GLU A 107 -9.14 5.75 5.92
N LYS A 108 -10.04 6.01 6.87
CA LYS A 108 -10.41 5.08 7.95
C LYS A 108 -10.97 3.74 7.45
N ILE A 109 -11.81 3.76 6.42
CA ILE A 109 -12.42 2.54 5.86
C ILE A 109 -11.36 1.70 5.17
N ILE A 110 -10.60 2.29 4.24
CA ILE A 110 -9.52 1.61 3.53
C ILE A 110 -8.49 1.08 4.52
N LYS A 111 -8.10 1.88 5.53
CA LYS A 111 -7.13 1.46 6.54
C LYS A 111 -7.60 0.21 7.28
N LEU A 112 -8.84 0.20 7.79
CA LEU A 112 -9.42 -0.98 8.44
C LEU A 112 -9.38 -2.20 7.51
N MET A 113 -9.77 -2.01 6.24
CA MET A 113 -9.79 -3.08 5.24
C MET A 113 -8.39 -3.64 4.95
N LEU A 114 -7.37 -2.79 4.87
CA LEU A 114 -5.99 -3.20 4.62
C LEU A 114 -5.38 -3.96 5.80
N GLU A 115 -5.75 -3.60 7.03
CA GLU A 115 -5.16 -4.14 8.27
C GLU A 115 -5.85 -5.42 8.77
N ASN A 116 -7.13 -5.65 8.42
CA ASN A 116 -7.94 -6.70 9.06
C ASN A 116 -8.56 -7.71 8.08
N TYR A 117 -8.49 -7.49 6.78
CA TYR A 117 -9.18 -8.33 5.79
C TYR A 117 -8.26 -8.72 4.65
N GLU A 118 -8.59 -9.82 3.97
CA GLU A 118 -7.86 -10.23 2.78
C GLU A 118 -8.25 -9.35 1.58
N TRP A 119 -7.25 -8.68 1.02
CA TRP A 119 -7.42 -7.78 -0.13
C TRP A 119 -6.35 -8.01 -1.21
N LYS A 120 -5.20 -8.59 -0.84
CA LYS A 120 -3.99 -8.61 -1.66
C LYS A 120 -4.17 -9.53 -2.87
N SER A 121 -4.72 -10.73 -2.66
CA SER A 121 -4.97 -11.65 -3.77
C SER A 121 -5.88 -11.03 -4.84
N GLU A 122 -6.98 -10.36 -4.44
CA GLU A 122 -7.85 -9.69 -5.43
C GLU A 122 -7.14 -8.52 -6.10
N TYR A 123 -6.38 -7.73 -5.34
CA TYR A 123 -5.62 -6.62 -5.89
C TYR A 123 -4.71 -7.10 -7.02
N VAL A 124 -3.88 -8.11 -6.77
CA VAL A 124 -2.95 -8.68 -7.76
C VAL A 124 -3.70 -9.32 -8.93
N ASN A 125 -4.67 -10.19 -8.66
CA ASN A 125 -5.36 -10.98 -9.68
C ASN A 125 -6.33 -10.15 -10.55
N SER A 126 -6.65 -8.92 -10.16
CA SER A 126 -7.54 -8.05 -10.94
C SER A 126 -6.90 -7.46 -12.21
N SER A 127 -5.63 -7.75 -12.48
CA SER A 127 -4.93 -7.31 -13.69
C SER A 127 -3.82 -8.27 -14.10
N GLU A 128 -4.14 -9.27 -14.92
CA GLU A 128 -3.19 -10.22 -15.52
C GLU A 128 -1.96 -9.54 -16.14
N LYS A 129 -2.18 -8.45 -16.90
CA LYS A 129 -1.07 -7.69 -17.51
C LYS A 129 -0.11 -7.06 -16.47
N LEU A 130 -0.61 -6.63 -15.32
CA LEU A 130 0.26 -6.10 -14.25
C LEU A 130 0.88 -7.25 -13.45
N ASP A 131 0.21 -8.39 -13.38
CA ASP A 131 0.77 -9.59 -12.79
C ASP A 131 2.04 -10.01 -13.53
N ASP A 132 1.95 -10.16 -14.86
CA ASP A 132 3.07 -10.53 -15.72
C ASP A 132 4.22 -9.52 -15.76
N LEU A 133 3.89 -8.23 -15.73
CA LEU A 133 4.86 -7.14 -15.90
C LEU A 133 5.45 -6.65 -14.58
N LEU A 134 4.79 -6.90 -13.45
CA LEU A 134 5.12 -6.25 -12.20
C LEU A 134 4.84 -7.08 -10.95
N PHE A 135 3.67 -7.70 -10.74
CA PHE A 135 3.37 -8.37 -9.47
C PHE A 135 4.13 -9.67 -9.28
N SER A 136 4.10 -10.54 -10.28
CA SER A 136 4.66 -11.88 -10.18
C SER A 136 6.08 -11.95 -10.76
N PRO A 137 7.10 -12.28 -9.96
CA PRO A 137 8.41 -12.60 -10.51
C PRO A 137 8.33 -13.88 -11.35
N ARG A 138 9.11 -13.92 -12.44
CA ARG A 138 9.18 -15.09 -13.32
C ARG A 138 9.95 -16.24 -12.68
N LYS A 139 11.07 -15.90 -12.03
CA LYS A 139 12.00 -16.82 -11.37
C LYS A 139 12.26 -16.37 -9.94
N HIS A 140 12.74 -17.27 -9.11
CA HIS A 140 13.26 -16.92 -7.79
C HIS A 140 14.71 -16.47 -7.92
N ILE A 141 14.96 -15.16 -7.82
CA ILE A 141 16.33 -14.64 -7.69
C ILE A 141 16.78 -14.87 -6.24
N PHE A 142 17.67 -15.84 -6.04
CA PHE A 142 18.09 -16.26 -4.70
C PHE A 142 19.39 -15.59 -4.24
N ALA A 143 20.15 -15.01 -5.17
CA ALA A 143 21.41 -14.33 -4.88
C ALA A 143 21.80 -13.36 -6.01
N PHE A 144 22.76 -12.48 -5.73
CA PHE A 144 23.29 -11.52 -6.68
C PHE A 144 24.81 -11.57 -6.71
N GLN A 145 25.39 -11.16 -7.83
CA GLN A 145 26.83 -11.11 -7.99
C GLN A 145 27.21 -10.03 -9.01
N GLU A 146 28.16 -9.14 -8.69
CA GLU A 146 28.79 -8.33 -9.74
C GLU A 146 29.87 -9.15 -10.45
N LEU A 147 29.88 -9.12 -11.78
CA LEU A 147 30.87 -9.82 -12.60
C LEU A 147 31.67 -8.81 -13.41
N SER A 148 33.00 -8.91 -13.40
CA SER A 148 33.83 -8.01 -14.21
C SER A 148 33.51 -8.17 -15.69
N LYS A 149 33.24 -7.06 -16.40
CA LYS A 149 33.03 -7.09 -17.86
C LYS A 149 34.27 -7.53 -18.64
N LYS A 150 35.45 -7.44 -18.04
CA LYS A 150 36.73 -7.77 -18.69
C LYS A 150 36.97 -9.28 -18.79
N ASN A 151 36.57 -10.04 -17.76
CA ASN A 151 36.95 -11.45 -17.63
C ASN A 151 35.91 -12.34 -16.93
N GLY A 152 34.72 -11.80 -16.61
CA GLY A 152 33.66 -12.53 -15.94
C GLY A 152 33.96 -12.89 -14.48
N LYS A 153 35.07 -12.44 -13.89
CA LYS A 153 35.41 -12.79 -12.51
C LYS A 153 34.44 -12.15 -11.51
N PRO A 154 33.97 -12.92 -10.50
CA PRO A 154 33.19 -12.38 -9.39
C PRO A 154 33.88 -11.20 -8.71
N GLN A 155 33.11 -10.16 -8.43
CA GLN A 155 33.48 -9.00 -7.61
C GLN A 155 32.71 -9.04 -6.28
N ASN A 156 32.71 -7.97 -5.48
CA ASN A 156 31.74 -7.89 -4.38
C ASN A 156 30.35 -7.50 -4.94
N ASP A 157 29.28 -7.78 -4.22
CA ASP A 157 27.88 -7.48 -4.58
C ASP A 157 27.35 -6.20 -3.92
N LYS A 158 28.23 -5.40 -3.32
CA LYS A 158 27.89 -4.29 -2.43
C LYS A 158 27.01 -3.25 -3.13
N ALA A 159 27.22 -3.00 -4.42
CA ALA A 159 26.40 -2.04 -5.17
C ALA A 159 24.94 -2.52 -5.32
N ILE A 160 24.75 -3.80 -5.63
CA ILE A 160 23.42 -4.43 -5.79
C ILE A 160 22.70 -4.44 -4.44
N PHE A 161 23.38 -4.99 -3.42
CA PHE A 161 22.83 -5.09 -2.07
C PHE A 161 22.45 -3.72 -1.51
N ASN A 162 23.32 -2.71 -1.66
CA ASN A 162 23.01 -1.36 -1.21
C ASN A 162 21.82 -0.76 -1.96
N SER A 163 21.66 -1.02 -3.27
CA SER A 163 20.52 -0.53 -4.04
C SER A 163 19.19 -1.08 -3.51
N VAL A 164 19.16 -2.38 -3.20
CA VAL A 164 17.99 -3.05 -2.61
C VAL A 164 17.70 -2.53 -1.20
N VAL A 165 18.67 -2.62 -0.30
CA VAL A 165 18.47 -2.31 1.13
C VAL A 165 18.20 -0.83 1.36
N SER A 166 18.88 0.07 0.65
CA SER A 166 18.59 1.52 0.76
C SER A 166 17.18 1.85 0.32
N SER A 167 16.70 1.23 -0.77
CA SER A 167 15.33 1.42 -1.27
C SER A 167 14.28 0.91 -0.27
N MET A 168 14.49 -0.27 0.33
CA MET A 168 13.60 -0.80 1.37
C MET A 168 13.57 0.10 2.62
N LYS A 169 14.72 0.59 3.07
CA LYS A 169 14.80 1.54 4.19
C LYS A 169 14.11 2.88 3.87
N SER A 170 14.28 3.36 2.66
CA SER A 170 13.64 4.60 2.18
C SER A 170 12.12 4.46 2.14
N GLN A 171 11.61 3.30 1.72
CA GLN A 171 10.17 3.01 1.76
C GLN A 171 9.63 3.04 3.17
N ASN A 172 10.30 2.38 4.12
CA ASN A 172 9.85 2.38 5.51
C ASN A 172 9.84 3.80 6.09
N TYR A 173 10.90 4.58 5.85
CA TYR A 173 10.95 5.98 6.27
C TYR A 173 9.79 6.80 5.68
N GLU A 174 9.49 6.67 4.38
CA GLU A 174 8.38 7.40 3.77
C GLU A 174 7.04 7.03 4.41
N ILE A 175 6.78 5.75 4.63
CA ILE A 175 5.54 5.26 5.26
C ILE A 175 5.41 5.81 6.69
N GLU A 176 6.47 5.75 7.49
CA GLU A 176 6.46 6.26 8.87
C GLU A 176 6.29 7.79 8.89
N SER A 177 6.89 8.51 7.93
CA SER A 177 6.73 9.96 7.79
C SER A 177 5.29 10.35 7.47
N LEU A 178 4.57 9.54 6.68
CA LEU A 178 3.20 9.83 6.24
C LEU A 178 2.24 9.94 7.41
N VAL A 179 2.38 9.09 8.44
CA VAL A 179 1.56 9.12 9.65
C VAL A 179 1.58 10.49 10.32
N LYS A 180 2.75 11.15 10.32
CA LYS A 180 2.94 12.46 10.97
C LYS A 180 2.44 13.60 10.08
N ARG A 181 2.77 13.56 8.78
CA ARG A 181 2.61 14.70 7.86
C ARG A 181 1.29 14.72 7.07
N LYS A 182 0.69 13.57 6.78
CA LYS A 182 -0.44 13.50 5.84
C LYS A 182 -1.77 13.62 6.58
N LYS A 183 -2.54 14.68 6.26
CA LYS A 183 -3.82 14.99 6.92
C LYS A 183 -5.03 14.69 6.05
N GLU A 184 -4.90 14.78 4.73
CA GLU A 184 -5.97 14.44 3.80
C GLU A 184 -6.11 12.93 3.65
N ASN A 185 -7.34 12.45 3.47
CA ASN A 185 -7.63 11.05 3.16
C ASN A 185 -6.84 10.62 1.92
N SER A 186 -5.98 9.62 2.09
CA SER A 186 -5.02 9.24 1.08
C SER A 186 -4.75 7.75 1.08
N PHE A 187 -4.43 7.26 -0.12
CA PHE A 187 -3.99 5.91 -0.41
C PHE A 187 -2.65 5.99 -1.11
N TYR A 188 -1.63 5.29 -0.62
CA TYR A 188 -0.28 5.26 -1.18
C TYR A 188 0.10 3.84 -1.54
N ASN A 189 0.50 3.60 -2.78
CA ASN A 189 1.13 2.36 -3.20
C ASN A 189 2.62 2.61 -3.50
N PHE A 190 3.50 1.89 -2.80
CA PHE A 190 4.95 2.06 -2.90
C PHE A 190 5.60 0.99 -3.78
N ASN A 191 6.51 1.41 -4.66
CA ASN A 191 7.21 0.53 -5.59
C ASN A 191 8.70 0.87 -5.58
N LEU A 192 9.54 -0.16 -5.44
CA LEU A 192 10.99 0.00 -5.45
C LEU A 192 11.53 -0.30 -6.85
N VAL A 193 12.41 0.57 -7.35
CA VAL A 193 13.03 0.43 -8.66
C VAL A 193 14.54 0.59 -8.52
N SER A 194 15.30 -0.34 -9.08
CA SER A 194 16.76 -0.22 -9.18
C SER A 194 17.12 -0.03 -10.64
N VAL A 195 17.53 1.20 -11.00
CA VAL A 195 17.94 1.53 -12.35
C VAL A 195 19.45 1.42 -12.46
N VAL A 196 19.91 0.57 -13.38
CA VAL A 196 21.33 0.25 -13.55
C VAL A 196 21.84 0.74 -14.90
N ASP A 197 22.84 1.62 -14.89
CA ASP A 197 23.62 1.94 -16.09
C ASP A 197 24.76 0.93 -16.24
N GLY A 198 24.39 -0.24 -16.77
CA GLY A 198 25.27 -1.39 -16.98
C GLY A 198 24.51 -2.61 -17.51
N PRO A 199 25.21 -3.68 -17.91
CA PRO A 199 24.59 -4.95 -18.29
C PRO A 199 23.92 -5.60 -17.08
N LEU A 200 22.71 -6.12 -17.31
CA LEU A 200 21.98 -6.96 -16.37
C LEU A 200 21.89 -8.37 -16.96
N LEU A 201 22.29 -9.36 -16.17
CA LEU A 201 22.35 -10.77 -16.55
C LEU A 201 21.42 -11.56 -15.63
N ARG A 202 20.70 -12.51 -16.20
CA ARG A 202 20.05 -13.59 -15.45
C ARG A 202 20.90 -14.84 -15.61
N ILE A 203 21.26 -15.49 -14.50
CA ILE A 203 21.99 -16.76 -14.52
C ILE A 203 21.10 -17.82 -13.88
N ASP A 204 20.58 -18.72 -14.71
CA ASP A 204 19.59 -19.73 -14.30
C ASP A 204 20.29 -21.03 -13.88
N TYR A 205 19.96 -21.52 -12.67
CA TYR A 205 20.51 -22.73 -12.06
C TYR A 205 19.57 -23.95 -12.15
N ASP A 206 18.66 -23.97 -13.13
CA ASP A 206 17.63 -25.02 -13.26
C ASP A 206 18.13 -26.27 -13.99
N ASP A 207 19.20 -26.16 -14.78
CA ASP A 207 19.83 -27.25 -15.52
C ASP A 207 21.14 -27.73 -14.87
N ILE A 208 21.72 -28.82 -15.38
CA ILE A 208 23.03 -29.35 -14.94
C ILE A 208 24.14 -28.30 -15.09
N GLU A 209 24.03 -27.42 -16.10
CA GLU A 209 24.93 -26.30 -16.33
C GLU A 209 24.17 -24.96 -16.29
N PRO A 210 24.69 -23.93 -15.59
CA PRO A 210 24.03 -22.63 -15.54
C PRO A 210 23.98 -21.94 -16.92
N ASN A 211 22.82 -21.42 -17.30
CA ASN A 211 22.65 -20.64 -18.52
C ASN A 211 22.62 -19.13 -18.23
N ILE A 212 23.16 -18.32 -19.14
CA ILE A 212 23.21 -16.85 -19.01
C ILE A 212 22.28 -16.19 -20.04
N GLU A 213 21.39 -15.35 -19.56
CA GLU A 213 20.51 -14.51 -20.39
C GLU A 213 20.81 -13.02 -20.14
N HIS A 214 20.97 -12.25 -21.22
CA HIS A 214 21.02 -10.79 -21.13
C HIS A 214 19.61 -10.24 -21.07
N ILE A 215 19.27 -9.58 -19.97
CA ILE A 215 17.93 -9.07 -19.70
C ILE A 215 17.93 -7.55 -19.54
N SER A 216 16.79 -6.93 -19.84
CA SER A 216 16.59 -5.50 -19.62
C SER A 216 15.95 -5.19 -18.28
N THR A 217 15.23 -6.16 -17.70
CA THR A 217 14.44 -6.02 -16.48
C THR A 217 14.29 -7.37 -15.76
N ASP A 218 14.21 -7.35 -14.44
CA ASP A 218 13.71 -8.48 -13.65
C ASP A 218 13.10 -8.03 -12.33
N ILE A 219 12.41 -8.95 -11.67
CA ILE A 219 11.69 -8.68 -10.43
C ILE A 219 12.28 -9.53 -9.32
N TYR A 220 12.88 -8.85 -8.34
CA TYR A 220 13.35 -9.48 -7.13
C TYR A 220 12.34 -9.30 -6.00
N VAL A 221 12.08 -10.39 -5.29
CA VAL A 221 11.36 -10.39 -4.03
C VAL A 221 12.36 -10.68 -2.93
N GLY A 222 12.54 -9.73 -2.03
CA GLY A 222 13.42 -9.86 -0.87
C GLY A 222 12.72 -9.50 0.41
N SER A 223 13.18 -10.09 1.51
CA SER A 223 12.82 -9.64 2.85
C SER A 223 13.99 -8.95 3.53
N TYR A 224 13.67 -7.94 4.32
CA TYR A 224 14.66 -7.27 5.17
C TYR A 224 14.02 -6.90 6.51
N ILE A 225 14.79 -7.01 7.58
CA ILE A 225 14.33 -6.67 8.93
C ILE A 225 14.59 -5.18 9.15
N ILE A 226 13.52 -4.40 9.30
CA ILE A 226 13.57 -2.98 9.65
C ILE A 226 12.76 -2.80 10.93
N ASN A 227 13.32 -2.09 11.92
CA ASN A 227 12.65 -1.89 13.22
C ASN A 227 12.17 -3.20 13.89
N ARG A 228 12.98 -4.27 13.78
CA ARG A 228 12.67 -5.64 14.27
C ARG A 228 11.42 -6.28 13.64
N LYS A 229 10.92 -5.72 12.54
CA LYS A 229 9.81 -6.26 11.75
C LYS A 229 10.34 -6.68 10.39
N GLU A 230 10.04 -7.90 9.99
CA GLU A 230 10.32 -8.35 8.64
C GLU A 230 9.41 -7.59 7.66
N THR A 231 10.03 -6.98 6.65
CA THR A 231 9.34 -6.31 5.55
C THR A 231 9.72 -7.02 4.27
N LEU A 232 8.71 -7.56 3.59
CA LEU A 232 8.84 -8.12 2.25
C LEU A 232 8.64 -6.99 1.24
N SER A 233 9.48 -6.94 0.22
CA SER A 233 9.37 -5.94 -0.83
C SER A 233 9.81 -6.49 -2.17
N ARG A 234 9.13 -5.99 -3.20
CA ARG A 234 9.51 -6.20 -4.58
C ARG A 234 10.42 -5.06 -5.03
N VAL A 235 11.55 -5.41 -5.63
CA VAL A 235 12.45 -4.50 -6.34
C VAL A 235 12.43 -4.83 -7.83
N HIS A 236 12.04 -3.85 -8.64
CA HIS A 236 12.10 -3.96 -10.09
C HIS A 236 13.48 -3.49 -10.57
N PHE A 237 14.34 -4.43 -10.97
CA PHE A 237 15.61 -4.12 -11.61
C PHE A 237 15.34 -3.74 -13.07
N ILE A 238 15.90 -2.61 -13.51
CA ILE A 238 15.72 -2.08 -14.86
C ILE A 238 17.05 -1.52 -15.35
N THR A 239 17.46 -1.88 -16.56
CA THR A 239 18.60 -1.21 -17.21
C THR A 239 18.24 0.23 -17.58
N ALA A 240 19.20 1.15 -17.53
CA ALA A 240 18.96 2.56 -17.86
C ALA A 240 18.31 2.74 -19.24
N LYS A 241 18.69 1.91 -20.22
CA LYS A 241 18.12 1.92 -21.58
C LYS A 241 16.65 1.50 -21.65
N ALA A 242 16.19 0.68 -20.72
CA ALA A 242 14.81 0.17 -20.69
C ALA A 242 13.91 0.96 -19.74
N PHE A 243 14.44 1.91 -18.97
CA PHE A 243 13.64 2.63 -17.97
C PHE A 243 12.43 3.34 -18.58
N GLU A 244 12.63 4.07 -19.67
CA GLU A 244 11.54 4.83 -20.31
C GLU A 244 10.43 3.91 -20.85
N SER A 245 10.78 2.75 -21.41
CA SER A 245 9.79 1.79 -21.90
C SER A 245 9.01 1.08 -20.78
N CYS A 246 9.50 1.14 -19.54
CA CYS A 246 8.79 0.62 -18.37
C CYS A 246 7.80 1.63 -17.75
N LEU A 247 7.89 2.93 -18.07
CA LEU A 247 6.98 3.95 -17.51
C LEU A 247 5.49 3.68 -17.79
N PRO A 248 5.07 3.20 -18.98
CA PRO A 248 3.68 2.82 -19.22
C PRO A 248 3.14 1.75 -18.26
N THR A 249 4.00 0.85 -17.76
CA THR A 249 3.61 -0.15 -16.75
C THR A 249 3.22 0.53 -15.43
N TYR A 250 3.96 1.56 -15.01
CA TYR A 250 3.64 2.31 -13.80
C TYR A 250 2.43 3.23 -13.96
N ASP A 251 2.16 3.72 -15.18
CA ASP A 251 0.93 4.43 -15.48
C ASP A 251 -0.29 3.51 -15.38
N MET A 252 -0.18 2.30 -15.94
CA MET A 252 -1.20 1.26 -15.79
C MET A 252 -1.39 0.89 -14.31
N LEU A 253 -0.31 0.76 -13.54
CA LEU A 253 -0.36 0.56 -12.09
C LEU A 253 -1.08 1.72 -11.38
N HIS A 254 -0.88 2.96 -11.81
CA HIS A 254 -1.58 4.11 -11.23
C HIS A 254 -3.09 4.04 -11.46
N TYR A 255 -3.53 3.72 -12.68
CA TYR A 255 -4.95 3.51 -12.96
C TYR A 255 -5.52 2.31 -12.19
N HIS A 256 -4.75 1.25 -12.04
CA HIS A 256 -5.11 0.09 -11.24
C HIS A 256 -5.30 0.47 -9.76
N ASN A 257 -4.35 1.21 -9.17
CA ASN A 257 -4.44 1.74 -7.81
C ASN A 257 -5.72 2.57 -7.61
N ILE A 258 -6.06 3.44 -8.58
CA ILE A 258 -7.29 4.23 -8.53
C ILE A 258 -8.53 3.34 -8.52
N LYS A 259 -8.56 2.23 -9.27
CA LYS A 259 -9.70 1.30 -9.26
C LYS A 259 -9.75 0.52 -7.94
N GLN A 260 -8.62 -0.03 -7.52
CA GLN A 260 -8.54 -0.91 -6.36
C GLN A 260 -8.80 -0.20 -5.03
N ALA A 261 -8.35 1.05 -4.87
CA ALA A 261 -8.71 1.84 -3.69
C ALA A 261 -10.23 1.88 -3.46
N PHE A 262 -11.04 1.99 -4.53
CA PHE A 262 -12.51 1.95 -4.40
C PHE A 262 -13.10 0.55 -4.36
N SER A 263 -12.44 -0.47 -4.93
CA SER A 263 -12.86 -1.86 -4.72
C SER A 263 -12.79 -2.20 -3.23
N ILE A 264 -11.62 -1.93 -2.61
CA ILE A 264 -11.37 -2.11 -1.19
C ILE A 264 -12.36 -1.31 -0.35
N TYR A 265 -12.55 -0.03 -0.67
CA TYR A 265 -13.53 0.82 0.02
C TYR A 265 -14.97 0.26 -0.07
N LYS A 266 -15.39 -0.24 -1.23
CA LYS A 266 -16.74 -0.81 -1.40
C LYS A 266 -16.92 -2.11 -0.65
N LYS A 267 -15.89 -2.96 -0.60
CA LYS A 267 -15.92 -4.24 0.13
C LYS A 267 -16.20 -4.08 1.62
N TYR A 268 -15.82 -2.94 2.21
CA TYR A 268 -16.21 -2.63 3.58
C TYR A 268 -17.72 -2.75 3.78
N PHE A 269 -18.54 -2.27 2.84
CA PHE A 269 -19.99 -2.30 2.99
C PHE A 269 -20.64 -3.68 2.80
N ILE A 270 -19.91 -4.66 2.25
CA ILE A 270 -20.39 -6.04 2.13
C ILE A 270 -20.50 -6.64 3.54
N ASP A 271 -21.69 -7.11 3.88
CA ASP A 271 -22.02 -7.69 5.19
C ASP A 271 -21.60 -6.81 6.37
N CYS A 272 -21.62 -5.47 6.19
CA CYS A 272 -21.09 -4.52 7.16
C CYS A 272 -21.72 -4.66 8.56
N ILE A 273 -23.03 -4.88 8.64
CA ILE A 273 -23.77 -5.07 9.90
C ILE A 273 -23.51 -6.42 10.57
N LYS A 274 -22.87 -7.37 9.87
CA LYS A 274 -22.50 -8.67 10.43
C LYS A 274 -21.09 -8.69 11.01
N ASP A 275 -20.37 -7.59 10.92
CA ASP A 275 -18.97 -7.48 11.31
C ASP A 275 -18.77 -6.35 12.30
N GLU A 276 -18.47 -6.72 13.54
CA GLU A 276 -18.33 -5.79 14.67
C GLU A 276 -17.26 -4.72 14.42
N LYS A 277 -16.10 -5.09 13.86
CA LYS A 277 -15.03 -4.13 13.56
C LYS A 277 -15.47 -3.07 12.55
N LYS A 278 -16.28 -3.48 11.57
CA LYS A 278 -16.81 -2.55 10.57
C LYS A 278 -17.81 -1.60 11.21
N ILE A 279 -18.72 -2.11 12.02
CA ILE A 279 -19.74 -1.30 12.72
C ILE A 279 -19.08 -0.26 13.62
N GLU A 280 -18.16 -0.71 14.48
CA GLU A 280 -17.46 0.13 15.47
C GLU A 280 -16.75 1.32 14.82
N LEU A 281 -16.16 1.12 13.64
CA LEU A 281 -15.44 2.17 12.90
C LEU A 281 -16.28 3.44 12.68
N LEU A 282 -17.60 3.29 12.49
CA LEU A 282 -18.51 4.39 12.16
C LEU A 282 -19.60 4.63 13.22
N LEU A 283 -19.51 3.95 14.37
CA LEU A 283 -20.53 4.02 15.41
C LEU A 283 -20.67 5.45 15.98
N THR A 284 -19.57 6.20 16.05
CA THR A 284 -19.60 7.61 16.47
C THR A 284 -20.37 8.48 15.48
N GLU A 285 -20.16 8.31 14.17
CA GLU A 285 -20.92 9.01 13.13
C GLU A 285 -22.38 8.61 13.11
N PHE A 286 -22.67 7.33 13.39
CA PHE A 286 -24.03 6.85 13.54
C PHE A 286 -24.73 7.53 14.71
N ASN A 287 -24.12 7.55 15.89
CA ASN A 287 -24.64 8.22 17.08
C ASN A 287 -24.92 9.71 16.86
N LYS A 288 -24.01 10.42 16.19
CA LYS A 288 -24.23 11.83 15.83
C LYS A 288 -25.51 12.06 15.02
N SER A 289 -25.94 11.05 14.25
CA SER A 289 -27.11 11.13 13.38
C SER A 289 -28.42 10.75 14.08
N VAL A 290 -28.38 9.90 15.11
CA VAL A 290 -29.60 9.27 15.66
C VAL A 290 -29.89 9.59 17.13
N ARG A 291 -28.88 9.95 17.93
CA ARG A 291 -28.99 10.04 19.40
C ARG A 291 -30.08 11.00 19.91
N TRP A 292 -30.36 12.07 19.16
CA TRP A 292 -31.37 13.06 19.56
C TRP A 292 -32.79 12.50 19.43
N GLU A 293 -33.07 11.77 18.35
CA GLU A 293 -34.39 11.18 18.13
C GLU A 293 -34.64 10.00 19.08
N ILE A 294 -33.60 9.22 19.38
CA ILE A 294 -33.64 8.21 20.45
C ILE A 294 -33.98 8.89 21.78
N TYR A 295 -33.28 9.97 22.12
CA TYR A 295 -33.51 10.70 23.36
C TYR A 295 -34.94 11.24 23.48
N LYS A 296 -35.52 11.80 22.40
CA LYS A 296 -36.92 12.30 22.43
C LYS A 296 -37.89 11.18 22.80
N VAL A 297 -37.81 10.04 22.12
CA VAL A 297 -38.71 8.89 22.37
C VAL A 297 -38.60 8.44 23.82
N LEU A 298 -37.39 8.33 24.36
CA LEU A 298 -37.17 7.92 25.74
C LEU A 298 -37.64 8.98 26.74
N ARG A 299 -37.38 10.27 26.48
CA ARG A 299 -37.77 11.37 27.37
C ARG A 299 -39.28 11.40 27.59
N ASP A 300 -40.05 11.15 26.54
CA ASP A 300 -41.52 11.16 26.61
C ASP A 300 -42.08 9.98 27.42
N GLN A 301 -41.30 8.90 27.58
CA GLN A 301 -41.69 7.74 28.39
C GLN A 301 -41.37 7.90 29.89
N ARG A 302 -40.12 8.23 30.23
CA ARG A 302 -39.64 8.19 31.64
C ARG A 302 -38.92 9.46 32.10
N ASN A 303 -39.03 10.58 31.36
CA ASN A 303 -38.39 11.86 31.68
C ASN A 303 -36.86 11.76 31.86
N TYR A 304 -36.20 10.99 30.99
CA TYR A 304 -34.73 10.87 30.98
C TYR A 304 -34.06 12.24 30.90
N LYS A 305 -33.09 12.49 31.78
CA LYS A 305 -32.35 13.77 31.87
C LYS A 305 -31.10 13.80 30.99
N GLN A 306 -30.67 12.67 30.45
CA GLN A 306 -29.43 12.54 29.67
C GLN A 306 -29.72 11.91 28.31
N ILE A 307 -29.02 12.41 27.28
CA ILE A 307 -29.01 11.81 25.94
C ILE A 307 -28.34 10.44 26.03
N LYS A 308 -28.96 9.44 25.42
CA LYS A 308 -28.44 8.08 25.33
C LYS A 308 -27.86 7.82 23.95
N ASP A 309 -26.69 7.21 23.91
CA ASP A 309 -26.03 6.79 22.68
C ASP A 309 -26.30 5.30 22.43
N VAL A 310 -26.24 4.92 21.16
CA VAL A 310 -26.19 3.52 20.73
C VAL A 310 -24.81 2.97 21.09
N THR A 311 -24.79 1.93 21.92
CA THR A 311 -23.56 1.26 22.38
C THR A 311 -23.15 0.15 21.43
N ARG A 312 -24.13 -0.50 20.77
CA ARG A 312 -23.87 -1.61 19.87
C ARG A 312 -24.90 -1.69 18.75
N ILE A 313 -24.43 -2.10 17.58
CA ILE A 313 -25.26 -2.59 16.49
C ILE A 313 -24.69 -3.97 16.14
N PHE A 314 -25.55 -4.97 15.99
CA PHE A 314 -25.10 -6.31 15.60
C PHE A 314 -26.16 -7.01 14.77
N TRP A 315 -25.76 -8.08 14.09
CA TRP A 315 -26.67 -8.92 13.34
C TRP A 315 -27.28 -10.00 14.25
N ASP A 316 -28.60 -10.00 14.40
CA ASP A 316 -29.33 -11.10 15.02
C ASP A 316 -29.64 -12.15 13.95
N SER A 317 -28.92 -13.28 14.00
CA SER A 317 -29.07 -14.38 13.04
C SER A 317 -30.39 -15.14 13.19
N GLU A 318 -30.98 -15.16 14.38
CA GLU A 318 -32.26 -15.85 14.61
C GLU A 318 -33.42 -15.04 14.02
N LYS A 319 -33.36 -13.71 14.15
CA LYS A 319 -34.40 -12.80 13.65
C LYS A 319 -34.11 -12.25 12.24
N ASP A 320 -32.96 -12.58 11.66
CA ASP A 320 -32.49 -12.17 10.33
C ASP A 320 -32.52 -10.64 10.13
N ARG A 321 -32.06 -9.89 11.14
CA ARG A 321 -32.15 -8.41 11.13
C ARG A 321 -31.15 -7.76 12.07
N ALA A 322 -30.92 -6.46 11.87
CA ALA A 322 -30.01 -5.67 12.71
C ALA A 322 -30.65 -5.36 14.08
N ALA A 323 -29.94 -5.70 15.14
CA ALA A 323 -30.27 -5.34 16.52
C ALA A 323 -29.48 -4.08 16.94
N ILE A 324 -30.15 -3.18 17.67
CA ILE A 324 -29.57 -1.92 18.15
C ILE A 324 -29.71 -1.85 19.66
N ILE A 325 -28.60 -1.63 20.35
CA ILE A 325 -28.54 -1.49 21.80
C ILE A 325 -28.27 -0.03 22.16
N VAL A 326 -29.06 0.51 23.09
CA VAL A 326 -28.97 1.90 23.57
C VAL A 326 -28.55 1.91 25.03
N ASP A 327 -27.58 2.77 25.38
CA ASP A 327 -27.07 2.89 26.74
C ASP A 327 -28.20 3.13 27.76
N GLY A 328 -28.23 2.33 28.81
CA GLY A 328 -29.17 2.50 29.92
C GLY A 328 -30.61 2.09 29.59
N VAL A 329 -30.86 1.38 28.49
CA VAL A 329 -32.18 0.86 28.11
C VAL A 329 -32.24 -0.64 28.37
N TRP A 330 -32.98 -1.02 29.42
CA TRP A 330 -33.09 -2.41 29.90
C TRP A 330 -34.55 -2.88 30.03
N GLU A 331 -35.48 -1.93 29.99
CA GLU A 331 -36.86 -2.15 30.41
C GLU A 331 -37.75 -2.41 29.20
N ALA A 332 -38.71 -3.33 29.36
CA ALA A 332 -39.57 -3.76 28.25
C ALA A 332 -40.40 -2.60 27.67
N GLU A 333 -40.83 -1.65 28.50
CA GLU A 333 -41.60 -0.48 28.04
C GLU A 333 -40.76 0.46 27.18
N ASP A 334 -39.49 0.65 27.52
CA ASP A 334 -38.60 1.53 26.76
C ASP A 334 -38.27 0.92 25.39
N LEU A 335 -37.96 -0.38 25.36
CA LEU A 335 -37.79 -1.13 24.12
C LEU A 335 -39.05 -1.11 23.26
N LYS A 336 -40.22 -1.23 23.89
CA LYS A 336 -41.52 -1.14 23.22
C LYS A 336 -41.68 0.24 22.57
N ALA A 337 -41.41 1.32 23.31
CA ALA A 337 -41.51 2.67 22.79
C ALA A 337 -40.56 2.91 21.60
N LEU A 338 -39.32 2.45 21.69
CA LEU A 338 -38.34 2.56 20.60
C LEU A 338 -38.77 1.76 19.36
N ASN A 339 -39.20 0.49 19.53
CA ASN A 339 -39.58 -0.38 18.42
C ASN A 339 -40.90 0.02 17.73
N TYR A 340 -41.84 0.67 18.43
CA TYR A 340 -43.11 1.13 17.86
C TYR A 340 -43.08 2.56 17.32
N SER A 341 -41.97 3.31 17.52
CA SER A 341 -41.83 4.66 16.98
C SER A 341 -41.52 4.65 15.49
N ILE A 342 -42.51 4.98 14.66
CA ILE A 342 -42.38 5.04 13.19
C ILE A 342 -41.36 6.09 12.78
N GLU A 343 -41.43 7.29 13.39
CA GLU A 343 -40.52 8.40 13.08
C GLU A 343 -39.06 8.05 13.39
N LEU A 344 -38.81 7.45 14.56
CA LEU A 344 -37.48 6.96 14.92
C LEU A 344 -37.01 5.86 13.97
N GLY A 345 -37.89 4.92 13.62
CA GLY A 345 -37.58 3.86 12.67
C GLY A 345 -37.11 4.38 11.31
N VAL A 346 -37.71 5.46 10.80
CA VAL A 346 -37.27 6.13 9.55
C VAL A 346 -35.87 6.73 9.73
N VAL A 347 -35.65 7.49 10.80
CA VAL A 347 -34.36 8.14 11.08
C VAL A 347 -33.22 7.12 11.21
N ILE A 348 -33.46 6.02 11.92
CA ILE A 348 -32.47 4.95 12.09
C ILE A 348 -32.16 4.28 10.76
N LYS A 349 -33.18 3.93 9.96
CA LYS A 349 -32.99 3.31 8.64
C LYS A 349 -32.23 4.23 7.70
N ASP A 350 -32.54 5.53 7.68
CA ASP A 350 -31.83 6.51 6.86
C ASP A 350 -30.36 6.64 7.29
N ALA A 351 -30.09 6.64 8.60
CA ALA A 351 -28.73 6.66 9.13
C ALA A 351 -27.95 5.38 8.77
N LEU A 352 -28.56 4.20 8.92
CA LEU A 352 -27.94 2.91 8.55
C LEU A 352 -27.66 2.83 7.05
N LYS A 353 -28.60 3.27 6.22
CA LYS A 353 -28.43 3.33 4.76
C LYS A 353 -27.30 4.29 4.38
N LYS A 354 -27.25 5.47 4.99
CA LYS A 354 -26.24 6.48 4.67
C LYS A 354 -24.84 6.08 5.14
N ILE A 355 -24.72 5.49 6.32
CA ILE A 355 -23.42 5.26 6.99
C ILE A 355 -22.88 3.86 6.71
N TYR A 356 -23.75 2.84 6.69
CA TYR A 356 -23.38 1.44 6.53
C TYR A 356 -23.90 0.79 5.24
N GLN A 357 -24.64 1.54 4.40
CA GLN A 357 -25.30 1.01 3.18
C GLN A 357 -26.24 -0.17 3.46
N TYR A 358 -26.80 -0.22 4.66
CA TYR A 358 -27.73 -1.25 5.08
C TYR A 358 -29.18 -0.79 4.93
N GLU A 359 -30.00 -1.60 4.27
CA GLU A 359 -31.42 -1.31 4.01
C GLU A 359 -32.37 -2.38 4.59
N GLY A 360 -31.84 -3.34 5.34
CA GLY A 360 -32.64 -4.43 5.92
C GLY A 360 -33.47 -4.01 7.13
N ALA A 361 -34.15 -5.00 7.73
CA ALA A 361 -34.97 -4.78 8.91
C ALA A 361 -34.11 -4.45 10.15
N ILE A 362 -34.71 -3.75 11.11
CA ILE A 362 -34.07 -3.34 12.36
C ILE A 362 -34.99 -3.61 13.55
N PHE A 363 -34.41 -3.70 14.73
CA PHE A 363 -35.14 -3.63 16.00
C PHE A 363 -34.20 -3.17 17.12
N PHE A 364 -34.76 -2.62 18.18
CA PHE A 364 -34.04 -2.33 19.42
C PHE A 364 -34.10 -3.53 20.35
N ASP A 365 -32.96 -3.87 20.94
CA ASP A 365 -32.81 -4.97 21.90
C ASP A 365 -32.23 -4.48 23.23
N TYR A 366 -32.42 -5.26 24.30
CA TYR A 366 -31.77 -4.97 25.57
C TYR A 366 -30.30 -5.39 25.54
N ASP A 367 -29.49 -4.66 26.28
CA ASP A 367 -28.14 -5.11 26.62
C ASP A 367 -28.24 -6.18 27.72
N ILE A 368 -27.47 -7.27 27.62
CA ILE A 368 -27.37 -8.27 28.69
C ILE A 368 -26.12 -7.92 29.48
N PRO A 369 -26.23 -7.30 30.67
CA PRO A 369 -25.06 -6.99 31.46
C PRO A 369 -24.44 -8.32 31.94
N PHE A 370 -23.19 -8.58 31.52
CA PHE A 370 -22.39 -9.70 32.01
C PHE A 370 -21.78 -9.39 33.38
#